data_AF-A0A7S3RYG8-F1
#
_entry.id   AF-A0A7S3RYG8-F1
#
_cell.length_a   1.000
_cell.length_b   1.000
_cell.length_c   1.000
_cell.angle_alpha   90.00
_cell.angle_beta   90.00
_cell.angle_gamma   90.00
#
_symmetry.space_group_name_H-M   'P 1'
#
loop_
_entity.id
_entity.type
_entity.pdbx_description
1 polymer ?
#
loop_
_entity_poly.entity_id
_entity_poly.type
_entity_poly.pdbx_seq_one_letter_code
_entity_poly.pdbx_strand_id
1 'polypeptide(L)'
;RRHSLMTTELREDLDAVLGHSMKVTQAMIEIACMREWFATAQAMIDFRRCLVQALDIRSSQLLQIPHFKEETVEQCRNGRNPISTLAEFLAVDAEQRKALLSGMQPGQVADIDAFCTHLGEIELKAQIEVEDEPQIVVGDVATVTVQMLRKHVQRDEAVGPVHAPLFPEPKFDEWWFFLVEEEASKRIVHFERCLDCGRF
;
A
#
# COMPACT_ATOMS: atom_id res chain seq x y z
N ARG A 1 6.25 9.24 14.50
CA ARG A 1 7.66 9.43 14.07
C ARG A 1 8.53 10.18 15.09
N ARG A 2 8.47 9.82 16.38
CA ARG A 2 9.37 10.37 17.42
C ARG A 2 10.39 9.32 17.88
N HIS A 3 10.74 8.40 16.98
CA HIS A 3 11.61 7.25 17.26
C HIS A 3 12.96 7.68 17.85
N SER A 4 13.50 8.81 17.37
CA SER A 4 14.73 9.42 17.89
C SER A 4 14.64 9.89 19.35
N LEU A 5 13.43 10.12 19.88
CA LEU A 5 13.20 10.54 21.27
C LEU A 5 13.06 9.34 22.24
N MET A 6 12.94 8.12 21.72
CA MET A 6 12.83 6.91 22.55
C MET A 6 14.20 6.54 23.13
N THR A 7 14.22 6.03 24.36
CA THR A 7 15.40 5.39 24.98
C THR A 7 15.72 4.07 24.28
N THR A 8 16.93 3.55 24.47
CA THR A 8 17.34 2.26 23.89
C THR A 8 16.42 1.12 24.31
N GLU A 9 16.14 0.99 25.62
CA GLU A 9 15.25 -0.03 26.18
C GLU A 9 13.84 0.02 25.54
N LEU A 10 13.27 1.22 25.41
CA LEU A 10 11.94 1.36 24.81
C LEU A 10 11.92 1.01 23.32
N ARG A 11 13.03 1.20 22.60
CA ARG A 11 13.14 0.77 21.19
C ARG A 11 13.23 -0.74 21.08
N GLU A 12 13.99 -1.40 21.96
CA GLU A 12 14.06 -2.87 21.99
C GLU A 12 12.68 -3.49 22.25
N ASP A 13 11.93 -2.92 23.21
CA ASP A 13 10.55 -3.34 23.47
C ASP A 13 9.62 -3.09 22.27
N LEU A 14 9.74 -1.92 21.63
CA LEU A 14 8.96 -1.58 20.43
C LEU A 14 9.24 -2.57 19.29
N ASP A 15 10.51 -2.86 19.02
CA ASP A 15 10.92 -3.77 17.95
C ASP A 15 10.40 -5.19 18.22
N ALA A 16 10.46 -5.65 19.47
CA ALA A 16 9.89 -6.93 19.88
C ALA A 16 8.37 -6.98 19.64
N VAL A 17 7.63 -5.92 19.99
CA VAL A 17 6.17 -5.84 19.75
C VAL A 17 5.87 -5.81 18.24
N LEU A 18 6.59 -4.99 17.47
CA LEU A 18 6.39 -4.88 16.03
C LEU A 18 6.69 -6.20 15.30
N GLY A 19 7.72 -6.94 15.70
CA GLY A 19 8.03 -8.26 15.14
C GLY A 19 6.88 -9.27 15.27
N HIS A 20 6.11 -9.21 16.37
CA HIS A 20 4.94 -10.07 16.56
C HIS A 20 3.68 -9.54 15.84
N SER A 21 3.60 -8.23 15.60
CA SER A 21 2.40 -7.56 15.09
C SER A 21 1.90 -8.10 13.75
N MET A 22 2.81 -8.57 12.88
CA MET A 22 2.44 -9.10 11.56
C MET A 22 1.58 -10.36 11.67
N LYS A 23 1.94 -11.29 12.57
CA LYS A 23 1.19 -12.54 12.79
C LYS A 23 -0.18 -12.26 13.40
N VAL A 24 -0.24 -11.35 14.37
CA VAL A 24 -1.49 -10.96 15.03
C VAL A 24 -2.44 -10.31 14.03
N THR A 25 -1.97 -9.30 13.29
CA THR A 25 -2.79 -8.64 12.27
C THR A 25 -3.21 -9.59 11.15
N GLN A 26 -2.43 -10.65 10.87
CA GLN A 26 -2.79 -11.64 9.85
C GLN A 26 -4.02 -12.40 10.26
N ALA A 27 -4.00 -12.93 11.48
CA ALA A 27 -5.14 -13.62 12.06
C ALA A 27 -6.37 -12.71 12.12
N MET A 28 -6.20 -11.43 12.46
CA MET A 28 -7.31 -10.46 12.48
C MET A 28 -7.94 -10.27 11.09
N ILE A 29 -7.13 -10.11 10.04
CA ILE A 29 -7.62 -9.95 8.67
C ILE A 29 -8.33 -11.24 8.23
N GLU A 30 -7.69 -12.41 8.39
CA GLU A 30 -8.25 -13.70 7.98
C GLU A 30 -9.57 -14.02 8.69
N ILE A 31 -9.68 -13.73 10.00
CA ILE A 31 -10.93 -13.91 10.75
C ILE A 31 -12.02 -12.98 10.23
N ALA A 32 -11.69 -11.72 9.91
CA ALA A 32 -12.66 -10.80 9.31
C ALA A 32 -13.11 -11.28 7.93
N CYS A 33 -12.18 -11.80 7.12
CA CYS A 33 -12.47 -12.36 5.80
C CYS A 33 -13.35 -13.60 5.88
N MET A 34 -13.04 -14.55 6.77
CA MET A 34 -13.86 -15.76 6.98
C MET A 34 -15.27 -15.46 7.52
N ARG A 35 -15.44 -14.32 8.18
CA ARG A 35 -16.76 -13.83 8.63
C ARG A 35 -17.44 -12.93 7.61
N GLU A 36 -16.82 -12.73 6.46
CA GLU A 36 -17.29 -11.88 5.36
C GLU A 36 -17.47 -10.41 5.76
N TRP A 37 -16.76 -9.96 6.79
CA TRP A 37 -16.81 -8.60 7.31
C TRP A 37 -15.86 -7.69 6.52
N PHE A 38 -16.27 -7.27 5.33
CA PHE A 38 -15.42 -6.48 4.43
C PHE A 38 -14.84 -5.22 5.08
N ALA A 39 -15.69 -4.39 5.68
CA ALA A 39 -15.24 -3.16 6.33
C ALA A 39 -14.24 -3.43 7.47
N THR A 40 -14.42 -4.51 8.22
CA THR A 40 -13.47 -4.92 9.27
C THR A 40 -12.16 -5.39 8.67
N ALA A 41 -12.19 -6.21 7.61
CA ALA A 41 -10.99 -6.66 6.92
C ALA A 41 -10.17 -5.48 6.37
N GLN A 42 -10.83 -4.50 5.73
CA GLN A 42 -10.19 -3.27 5.26
C GLN A 42 -9.54 -2.49 6.41
N ALA A 43 -10.26 -2.29 7.52
CA ALA A 43 -9.72 -1.59 8.68
C ALA A 43 -8.49 -2.30 9.27
N MET A 44 -8.46 -3.63 9.28
CA MET A 44 -7.31 -4.41 9.76
C MET A 44 -6.12 -4.33 8.82
N ILE A 45 -6.35 -4.31 7.50
CA ILE A 45 -5.30 -4.08 6.49
C ILE A 45 -4.72 -2.67 6.66
N ASP A 46 -5.56 -1.66 6.84
CA ASP A 46 -5.12 -0.29 7.09
C ASP A 46 -4.35 -0.16 8.39
N PHE A 47 -4.80 -0.82 9.47
CA PHE A 47 -4.09 -0.85 10.73
C PHE A 47 -2.70 -1.48 10.58
N ARG A 48 -2.59 -2.62 9.88
CA ARG A 48 -1.29 -3.23 9.56
C ARG A 48 -0.40 -2.27 8.78
N ARG A 49 -0.91 -1.61 7.73
CA ARG A 49 -0.16 -0.61 6.96
C ARG A 49 0.35 0.52 7.86
N CYS A 50 -0.48 0.98 8.81
CA CYS A 50 -0.11 2.00 9.79
C CYS A 50 1.06 1.56 10.68
N LEU A 51 1.06 0.30 11.15
CA LEU A 51 2.17 -0.27 11.91
C LEU A 51 3.46 -0.34 11.09
N VAL A 52 3.38 -0.84 9.85
CA VAL A 52 4.55 -0.97 8.96
C VAL A 52 5.15 0.40 8.61
N GLN A 53 4.31 1.38 8.30
CA GLN A 53 4.75 2.71 7.85
C GLN A 53 4.97 3.70 8.99
N ALA A 54 4.67 3.30 10.23
CA ALA A 54 4.70 4.14 11.42
C ALA A 54 3.90 5.45 11.26
N LEU A 55 2.68 5.32 10.75
CA LEU A 55 1.73 6.40 10.49
C LEU A 55 0.40 6.12 11.22
N ASP A 56 -0.31 7.18 11.62
CA ASP A 56 -1.69 7.04 12.13
C ASP A 56 -2.67 6.88 10.95
N ILE A 57 -3.87 6.35 11.21
CA ILE A 57 -4.91 6.08 10.20
C ILE A 57 -5.33 7.36 9.46
N ARG A 58 -5.23 8.53 10.12
CA ARG A 58 -5.55 9.84 9.55
C ARG A 58 -4.34 10.59 9.00
N SER A 59 -3.13 10.07 9.17
CA SER A 59 -1.92 10.71 8.67
C SER A 59 -1.90 10.72 7.14
N SER A 60 -1.29 11.75 6.56
CA SER A 60 -1.10 11.82 5.11
C SER A 60 -0.23 10.65 4.64
N GLN A 61 -0.66 9.96 3.58
CA GLN A 61 0.13 8.91 2.95
C GLN A 61 1.46 9.45 2.39
N LEU A 62 1.50 10.73 2.03
CA LEU A 62 2.71 11.41 1.52
C LEU A 62 3.85 11.42 2.54
N LEU A 63 3.56 11.26 3.84
CA LEU A 63 4.61 11.15 4.83
C LEU A 63 5.48 9.90 4.58
N GLN A 64 4.99 8.86 3.89
CA GLN A 64 5.80 7.69 3.52
C GLN A 64 7.01 8.05 2.63
N ILE A 65 6.94 9.17 1.90
CA ILE A 65 8.04 9.64 1.05
C ILE A 65 9.23 10.03 1.94
N PRO A 66 10.46 9.60 1.61
CA PRO A 66 11.66 10.01 2.34
C PRO A 66 11.74 11.53 2.50
N HIS A 67 12.21 11.98 3.66
CA HIS A 67 12.40 13.40 4.00
C HIS A 67 11.13 14.26 4.11
N PHE A 68 9.95 13.75 3.78
CA PHE A 68 8.71 14.51 3.91
C PHE A 68 8.34 14.77 5.38
N LYS A 69 7.95 16.02 5.63
CA LYS A 69 7.41 16.50 6.90
C LYS A 69 6.03 17.11 6.67
N GLU A 70 5.32 17.41 7.76
CA GLU A 70 3.99 18.05 7.67
C GLU A 70 4.01 19.33 6.83
N GLU A 71 5.06 20.16 6.96
CA GLU A 71 5.25 21.36 6.13
C GLU A 71 5.29 21.04 4.62
N THR A 72 6.00 19.99 4.22
CA THR A 72 6.07 19.54 2.82
C THR A 72 4.73 19.00 2.35
N VAL A 73 4.01 18.29 3.21
CA VAL A 73 2.65 17.78 2.93
C VAL A 73 1.67 18.94 2.73
N GLU A 74 1.74 19.98 3.55
CA GLU A 74 0.92 21.18 3.41
C GLU A 74 1.21 21.92 2.10
N GLN A 75 2.49 22.04 1.72
CA GLN A 75 2.88 22.59 0.41
C GLN A 75 2.30 21.78 -0.76
N CYS A 76 2.30 20.45 -0.67
CA CYS A 76 1.69 19.57 -1.67
C CYS A 76 0.17 19.81 -1.79
N ARG A 77 -0.52 20.02 -0.66
CA ARG A 77 -1.97 20.25 -0.62
C ARG A 77 -2.39 21.64 -1.09
N ASN A 78 -1.58 22.67 -0.79
CA ASN A 78 -1.91 24.07 -1.07
C ASN A 78 -1.44 24.54 -2.45
N GLY A 79 -0.79 23.66 -3.22
CA GLY A 79 -0.36 23.94 -4.59
C GLY A 79 -1.52 24.16 -5.55
N ARG A 80 -1.20 24.63 -6.77
CA ARG A 80 -2.20 24.85 -7.84
C ARG A 80 -2.99 23.59 -8.19
N ASN A 81 -2.32 22.44 -8.15
CA ASN A 81 -2.92 21.12 -8.25
C ASN A 81 -2.67 20.40 -6.90
N PRO A 82 -3.67 20.36 -6.00
CA PRO A 82 -3.52 19.72 -4.70
C PRO A 82 -3.13 18.24 -4.83
N ILE A 83 -2.11 17.83 -4.08
CA ILE A 83 -1.64 16.44 -4.01
C ILE A 83 -1.91 15.92 -2.60
N SER A 84 -2.60 14.79 -2.52
CA SER A 84 -3.07 14.15 -1.29
C SER A 84 -2.71 12.68 -1.18
N THR A 85 -2.48 12.00 -2.32
CA THR A 85 -2.14 10.58 -2.39
C THR A 85 -0.76 10.34 -3.03
N LEU A 86 -0.17 9.16 -2.78
CA LEU A 86 1.08 8.78 -3.44
C LEU A 86 0.92 8.66 -4.96
N ALA A 87 -0.23 8.18 -5.44
CA ALA A 87 -0.52 8.07 -6.87
C ALA A 87 -0.54 9.46 -7.55
N GLU A 88 -1.17 10.44 -6.92
CA GLU A 88 -1.16 11.83 -7.40
C GLU A 88 0.27 12.38 -7.42
N PHE A 89 1.08 12.11 -6.39
CA PHE A 89 2.47 12.56 -6.34
C PHE A 89 3.33 11.92 -7.45
N LEU A 90 3.12 10.62 -7.73
CA LEU A 90 3.79 9.91 -8.80
C LEU A 90 3.45 10.48 -10.19
N ALA A 91 2.22 10.94 -10.38
CA ALA A 91 1.72 11.50 -11.64
C ALA A 91 2.10 12.99 -11.86
N VAL A 92 2.73 13.64 -10.89
CA VAL A 92 3.21 15.02 -11.03
C VAL A 92 4.27 15.11 -12.13
N ASP A 93 4.13 16.11 -13.00
CA ASP A 93 5.11 16.37 -14.05
C ASP A 93 6.49 16.80 -13.49
N ALA A 94 7.53 16.69 -14.33
CA ALA A 94 8.90 16.94 -13.88
C ALA A 94 9.14 18.40 -13.43
N GLU A 95 8.49 19.38 -14.04
CA GLU A 95 8.67 20.79 -13.67
C GLU A 95 8.00 21.11 -12.33
N GLN A 96 6.76 20.65 -12.15
CA GLN A 96 6.03 20.79 -10.89
C GLN A 96 6.73 20.01 -9.76
N ARG A 97 7.23 18.80 -10.02
CA ARG A 97 7.99 18.01 -9.03
C ARG A 97 9.26 18.75 -8.61
N LYS A 98 10.01 19.32 -9.56
CA LYS A 98 11.20 20.12 -9.26
C LYS A 98 10.89 21.35 -8.41
N ALA A 99 9.76 22.03 -8.67
CA ALA A 99 9.33 23.16 -7.87
C ALA A 99 8.97 22.75 -6.43
N LEU A 100 8.21 21.66 -6.26
CA LEU A 100 7.83 21.11 -4.95
C LEU A 100 9.06 20.69 -4.12
N LEU A 101 10.09 20.14 -4.77
CA LEU A 101 11.31 19.65 -4.12
C LEU A 101 12.44 20.70 -4.07
N SER A 102 12.19 21.95 -4.45
CA SER A 102 13.22 23.00 -4.61
C SER A 102 14.01 23.31 -3.31
N GLY A 103 13.42 23.07 -2.14
CA GLY A 103 14.09 23.26 -0.84
C GLY A 103 14.91 22.06 -0.36
N MET A 104 15.00 20.98 -1.14
CA MET A 104 15.66 19.74 -0.73
C MET A 104 17.09 19.63 -1.28
N GLN A 105 17.95 18.94 -0.53
CA GLN A 105 19.33 18.67 -0.96
C GLN A 105 19.36 17.60 -2.06
N PRO A 106 20.38 17.59 -2.94
CA PRO A 106 20.47 16.62 -4.03
C PRO A 106 20.34 15.15 -3.58
N GLY A 107 20.93 14.79 -2.43
CA GLY A 107 20.79 13.44 -1.88
C GLY A 107 19.37 13.11 -1.44
N GLN A 108 18.63 14.07 -0.89
CA GLN A 108 17.23 13.87 -0.49
C GLN A 108 16.33 13.68 -1.71
N VAL A 109 16.57 14.44 -2.77
CA VAL A 109 15.87 14.28 -4.04
C VAL A 109 16.14 12.89 -4.63
N ALA A 110 17.39 12.42 -4.60
CA ALA A 110 17.73 11.08 -5.05
C ALA A 110 17.03 9.96 -4.25
N ASP A 111 16.92 10.10 -2.93
CA ASP A 111 16.18 9.15 -2.08
C ASP A 111 14.68 9.13 -2.43
N ILE A 112 14.10 10.30 -2.70
CA ILE A 112 12.69 10.44 -3.11
C ILE A 112 12.47 9.81 -4.48
N ASP A 113 13.37 10.05 -5.43
CA ASP A 113 13.30 9.45 -6.76
C ASP A 113 13.39 7.93 -6.68
N ALA A 114 14.30 7.39 -5.87
CA ALA A 114 14.41 5.96 -5.63
C ALA A 114 13.13 5.37 -5.01
N PHE A 115 12.54 6.06 -4.03
CA PHE A 115 11.23 5.68 -3.46
C PHE A 115 10.12 5.68 -4.53
N CYS A 116 10.06 6.72 -5.37
CA CYS A 116 9.05 6.82 -6.42
C CYS A 116 9.22 5.73 -7.48
N THR A 117 10.46 5.43 -7.88
CA THR A 117 10.76 4.33 -8.80
C THR A 117 10.35 3.00 -8.20
N HIS A 118 10.60 2.77 -6.92
CA HIS A 118 10.22 1.52 -6.26
C HIS A 118 8.70 1.33 -6.18
N LEU A 119 7.97 2.37 -5.78
CA LEU A 119 6.50 2.35 -5.71
C LEU A 119 5.88 2.17 -7.10
N GLY A 120 6.35 2.97 -8.07
CA GLY A 120 6.02 2.92 -9.49
C GLY A 120 4.53 2.87 -9.83
N GLU A 121 4.22 2.41 -11.04
CA GLU A 121 2.85 2.38 -11.57
C GLU A 121 2.33 0.95 -11.66
N ILE A 122 1.11 0.74 -11.16
CA ILE A 122 0.44 -0.56 -11.13
C ILE A 122 -0.80 -0.49 -12.01
N GLU A 123 -0.91 -1.45 -12.92
CA GLU A 123 -2.10 -1.67 -13.73
C GLU A 123 -2.83 -2.91 -13.23
N LEU A 124 -4.13 -2.78 -13.00
CA LEU A 124 -5.00 -3.89 -12.60
C LEU A 124 -6.06 -4.11 -13.67
N LYS A 125 -6.20 -5.35 -14.12
CA LYS A 125 -7.27 -5.81 -15.00
C LYS A 125 -8.03 -6.93 -14.30
N ALA A 126 -9.35 -6.87 -14.35
CA ALA A 126 -10.22 -7.93 -13.87
C ALA A 126 -11.17 -8.34 -14.98
N GLN A 127 -11.34 -9.65 -15.16
CA GLN A 127 -12.27 -10.24 -16.11
C GLN A 127 -13.13 -11.25 -15.36
N ILE A 128 -14.41 -11.28 -15.68
CA ILE A 128 -15.38 -12.23 -15.14
C ILE A 128 -15.97 -12.98 -16.34
N GLU A 129 -15.96 -14.30 -16.28
CA GLU A 129 -16.45 -15.15 -17.36
C GLU A 129 -17.05 -16.45 -16.80
N VAL A 130 -17.90 -17.09 -17.60
CA VAL A 130 -18.41 -18.44 -17.36
C VAL A 130 -17.83 -19.32 -18.46
N GLU A 131 -17.35 -20.50 -18.10
CA GLU A 131 -16.73 -21.42 -19.05
C GLU A 131 -17.74 -21.78 -20.15
N ASP A 132 -17.31 -21.67 -21.42
CA ASP A 132 -18.10 -21.96 -22.62
C ASP A 132 -19.40 -21.14 -22.81
N GLU A 133 -19.66 -20.12 -22.00
CA GLU A 133 -20.87 -19.30 -22.09
C GLU A 133 -20.57 -17.81 -22.36
N PRO A 134 -21.23 -17.18 -23.35
CA PRO A 134 -20.98 -15.79 -23.70
C PRO A 134 -21.68 -14.78 -22.76
N GLN A 135 -22.57 -15.26 -21.89
CA GLN A 135 -23.36 -14.44 -20.98
C GLN A 135 -23.33 -15.06 -19.60
N ILE A 136 -23.40 -14.22 -18.57
CA ILE A 136 -23.50 -14.67 -17.17
C ILE A 136 -24.99 -14.63 -16.80
N VAL A 137 -25.53 -15.77 -16.39
CA VAL A 137 -26.91 -15.92 -15.93
C VAL A 137 -26.99 -16.41 -14.48
N VAL A 138 -28.19 -16.37 -13.91
CA VAL A 138 -28.42 -16.75 -12.52
C VAL A 138 -28.21 -18.25 -12.35
N GLY A 139 -27.31 -18.62 -11.43
CA GLY A 139 -26.98 -20.01 -11.13
C GLY A 139 -25.63 -20.45 -11.69
N ASP A 140 -25.00 -19.64 -12.54
CA ASP A 140 -23.70 -19.96 -13.13
C ASP A 140 -22.58 -19.90 -12.10
N VAL A 141 -21.54 -20.70 -12.35
CA VAL A 141 -20.26 -20.61 -11.66
C VAL A 141 -19.36 -19.69 -12.49
N ALA A 142 -19.23 -18.44 -12.06
CA ALA A 142 -18.34 -17.48 -12.70
C ALA A 142 -16.90 -17.60 -12.20
N THR A 143 -15.94 -17.52 -13.11
CA THR A 143 -14.51 -17.39 -12.82
C THR A 143 -14.12 -15.91 -12.89
N VAL A 144 -13.40 -15.43 -11.87
CA VAL A 144 -12.83 -14.08 -11.84
C VAL A 144 -11.33 -14.16 -12.00
N THR A 145 -10.82 -13.64 -13.11
CA THR A 145 -9.38 -13.55 -13.38
C THR A 145 -8.90 -12.14 -13.12
N VAL A 146 -7.92 -12.00 -12.24
CA VAL A 146 -7.27 -10.71 -11.92
C VAL A 146 -5.82 -10.74 -12.39
N GLN A 147 -5.45 -9.77 -13.21
CA GLN A 147 -4.08 -9.55 -13.68
C GLN A 147 -3.58 -8.22 -13.12
N MET A 148 -2.47 -8.27 -12.38
CA MET A 148 -1.80 -7.09 -11.86
C MET A 148 -0.40 -6.97 -12.48
N LEU A 149 -0.12 -5.85 -13.12
CA LEU A 149 1.16 -5.57 -13.78
C LEU A 149 1.83 -4.37 -13.12
N ARG A 150 3.10 -4.52 -12.73
CA ARG A 150 3.96 -3.42 -12.32
C ARG A 150 4.68 -2.90 -13.55
N LYS A 151 4.32 -1.71 -14.04
CA LYS A 151 4.85 -1.19 -15.32
C LYS A 151 6.33 -0.82 -15.26
N HIS A 152 6.83 -0.54 -14.07
CA HIS A 152 8.21 -0.12 -13.81
C HIS A 152 9.17 -1.27 -13.53
N VAL A 153 8.68 -2.51 -13.48
CA VAL A 153 9.47 -3.70 -13.15
C VAL A 153 9.59 -4.57 -14.39
N GLN A 154 10.80 -4.95 -14.75
CA GLN A 154 11.02 -5.86 -15.88
C GLN A 154 10.61 -7.30 -15.51
N ARG A 155 10.37 -8.13 -16.52
CA ARG A 155 10.15 -9.56 -16.30
C ARG A 155 11.36 -10.16 -15.57
N ASP A 156 11.10 -10.94 -14.52
CA ASP A 156 12.10 -11.58 -13.64
C ASP A 156 12.95 -10.62 -12.78
N GLU A 157 12.60 -9.33 -12.75
CA GLU A 157 13.23 -8.37 -11.85
C GLU A 157 12.61 -8.48 -10.45
N ALA A 158 13.45 -8.76 -9.45
CA ALA A 158 13.01 -8.80 -8.07
C ALA A 158 12.67 -7.39 -7.57
N VAL A 159 11.46 -7.22 -7.05
CA VAL A 159 11.11 -5.99 -6.35
C VAL A 159 11.65 -6.08 -4.93
N GLY A 160 12.54 -5.15 -4.58
CA GLY A 160 13.13 -5.10 -3.25
C GLY A 160 12.10 -4.93 -2.12
N PRO A 161 12.56 -4.83 -0.86
CA PRO A 161 11.66 -4.56 0.25
C PRO A 161 11.03 -3.17 0.13
N VAL A 162 9.82 -3.03 0.68
CA VAL A 162 9.13 -1.74 0.78
C VAL A 162 9.92 -0.78 1.67
N HIS A 163 9.81 0.51 1.37
CA HIS A 163 10.38 1.54 2.22
C HIS A 163 9.60 1.65 3.54
N ALA A 164 10.14 1.04 4.61
CA ALA A 164 9.58 1.07 5.96
C ALA A 164 10.69 1.24 7.01
N PRO A 165 11.37 2.41 7.07
CA PRO A 165 12.61 2.59 7.82
C PRO A 165 12.44 2.54 9.36
N LEU A 166 11.20 2.56 9.86
CA LEU A 166 10.89 2.49 11.29
C LEU A 166 10.26 1.15 11.69
N PHE A 167 10.24 0.18 10.79
CA PHE A 167 9.85 -1.19 11.09
C PHE A 167 11.12 -2.05 11.24
N PRO A 168 11.21 -2.94 12.24
CA PRO A 168 12.45 -3.64 12.58
C PRO A 168 12.93 -4.66 11.53
N GLU A 169 12.02 -5.13 10.67
CA GLU A 169 12.31 -6.16 9.67
C GLU A 169 11.97 -5.69 8.25
N PRO A 170 12.68 -6.16 7.21
CA PRO A 170 12.30 -5.93 5.83
C PRO A 170 10.87 -6.42 5.56
N LYS A 171 10.05 -5.57 4.95
CA LYS A 171 8.70 -5.91 4.50
C LYS A 171 8.66 -5.94 2.98
N PHE A 172 7.80 -6.80 2.44
CA PHE A 172 7.55 -6.92 1.00
C PHE A 172 6.07 -6.65 0.75
N ASP A 173 5.74 -6.30 -0.49
CA ASP A 173 4.36 -6.03 -0.86
C ASP A 173 3.47 -7.25 -0.63
N GLU A 174 2.30 -6.95 -0.09
CA GLU A 174 1.24 -7.92 0.16
C GLU A 174 -0.05 -7.34 -0.41
N TRP A 175 -0.65 -8.07 -1.35
CA TRP A 175 -1.84 -7.66 -2.06
C TRP A 175 -3.03 -8.49 -1.60
N TRP A 176 -4.13 -7.81 -1.31
CA TRP A 176 -5.41 -8.43 -0.99
C TRP A 176 -6.42 -8.06 -2.06
N PHE A 177 -6.92 -9.07 -2.77
CA PHE A 177 -7.98 -8.93 -3.75
C PHE A 177 -9.28 -9.36 -3.10
N PHE A 178 -10.32 -8.54 -3.24
CA PHE A 178 -11.65 -8.81 -2.68
C PHE A 178 -12.69 -8.74 -3.79
N LEU A 179 -13.48 -9.81 -3.91
CA LEU A 179 -14.76 -9.78 -4.59
C LEU A 179 -15.84 -9.56 -3.54
N VAL A 180 -16.63 -8.51 -3.70
CA VAL A 180 -17.63 -8.09 -2.72
C VAL A 180 -18.96 -7.80 -3.39
N GLU A 181 -20.04 -7.92 -2.62
CA GLU A 181 -21.36 -7.47 -3.05
C GLU A 181 -21.39 -5.94 -3.25
N GLU A 182 -22.27 -5.46 -4.14
CA GLU A 182 -22.43 -4.03 -4.41
C GLU A 182 -23.27 -3.29 -3.36
N GLU A 183 -23.91 -4.02 -2.44
CA GLU A 183 -24.81 -3.47 -1.43
C GLU A 183 -24.13 -2.50 -0.44
N ALA A 184 -24.94 -1.73 0.28
CA ALA A 184 -24.46 -0.79 1.29
C ALA A 184 -23.64 -1.48 2.41
N SER A 185 -24.01 -2.70 2.77
CA SER A 185 -23.27 -3.56 3.70
C SER A 185 -22.54 -4.65 2.93
N LYS A 186 -21.45 -4.28 2.27
CA LYS A 186 -20.64 -5.18 1.43
C LYS A 186 -20.18 -6.41 2.23
N ARG A 187 -20.59 -7.60 1.79
CA ARG A 187 -20.02 -8.88 2.24
C ARG A 187 -18.92 -9.31 1.29
N ILE A 188 -17.99 -10.10 1.82
CA ILE A 188 -16.94 -10.73 1.01
C ILE A 188 -17.53 -11.97 0.36
N VAL A 189 -17.51 -12.02 -0.97
CA VAL A 189 -17.85 -13.20 -1.77
C VAL A 189 -16.62 -14.10 -1.91
N HIS A 190 -15.47 -13.49 -2.19
CA HIS A 190 -14.19 -14.17 -2.30
C HIS A 190 -13.05 -13.22 -1.95
N PHE A 191 -11.94 -13.75 -1.47
CA PHE A 191 -10.72 -12.98 -1.27
C PHE A 191 -9.50 -13.83 -1.58
N GLU A 192 -8.47 -13.20 -2.14
CA GLU A 192 -7.19 -13.83 -2.41
C GLU A 192 -6.06 -12.94 -1.91
N ARG A 193 -5.04 -13.57 -1.31
CA ARG A 193 -3.88 -12.87 -0.76
C ARG A 193 -2.63 -13.26 -1.55
N CYS A 194 -2.07 -12.30 -2.27
CA CYS A 194 -0.86 -12.49 -3.07
C CYS A 194 0.34 -11.84 -2.39
N LEU A 195 1.41 -12.61 -2.22
CA LEU A 195 2.72 -12.10 -1.80
C LEU A 195 3.62 -12.00 -3.02
N ASP A 196 4.44 -10.94 -3.08
CA ASP A 196 5.59 -10.84 -3.98
C ASP A 196 5.30 -11.30 -5.42
N CYS A 197 4.53 -10.51 -6.15
CA CYS A 197 4.09 -10.81 -7.53
C CYS A 197 5.23 -10.84 -8.58
N GLY A 198 6.48 -11.05 -8.17
CA GLY A 198 7.67 -11.11 -9.03
C GLY A 198 7.95 -12.47 -9.68
N ARG A 199 7.04 -13.45 -9.60
CA ARG A 199 7.23 -14.77 -10.22
C ARG A 199 5.93 -15.35 -10.82
N PHE A 200 5.53 -14.87 -12.00
CA PHE A 200 4.64 -15.61 -12.90
C PHE A 200 5.06 -15.38 -14.36
#